data_AF-A0A8H7E5V4-F1
#
_entry.id   AF-A0A8H7E5V4-F1
#
_cell.length_a   1.000
_cell.length_b   1.000
_cell.length_c   1.000
_cell.angle_alpha   90.00
_cell.angle_beta   90.00
_cell.angle_gamma   90.00
#
_symmetry.space_group_name_H-M   'P 1'
#
loop_
_entity.id
_entity.type
_entity.pdbx_description
1 polymer ?
#
loop_
_entity_poly.entity_id
_entity_poly.type
_entity_poly.pdbx_seq_one_letter_code
_entity_poly.pdbx_strand_id
1 'polypeptide(L)'
;MSCSLKEYFELYKKRQKELLRYFPKYTGTDYGYTVYMAWRVSLDKIESMQDAASNHALELLNILCFYHHDQVPVKMLYNAWHNSKEDPLALDSLFWPEAFSDFLEYQQSVRASVTLLASFSLITRDSDASLSFHPLVHDWCRDRMSEVDQQSSRRRAVSLLARSVDWEEQERRAREEQESLAREEQERFTERARLAEQEKQERERQDQQRQEWERLERERLAKEQERLVKEQERLVKEQERLVKEQERLVKEQERLVKEQERLVKEQERLVKEQERLVKEQERLVKEQERLVKEQERLVKEQERLVKEQERRAMEGESKQIKA
;
A
#
# COMPACT_ATOMS: atom_id res chain seq x y z
N MET A 1 -62.10 -15.74 38.47
CA MET A 1 -61.48 -17.04 38.14
C MET A 1 -60.41 -16.79 37.10
N SER A 2 -59.13 -16.89 37.48
CA SER A 2 -57.99 -16.65 36.60
C SER A 2 -57.65 -17.93 35.84
N CYS A 3 -58.09 -18.04 34.58
CA CYS A 3 -57.72 -19.14 33.69
C CYS A 3 -56.23 -19.04 33.36
N SER A 4 -55.45 -20.08 33.63
CA SER A 4 -54.02 -20.09 33.29
C SER A 4 -53.83 -20.27 31.78
N LEU A 5 -52.73 -19.75 31.23
CA LEU A 5 -52.45 -19.81 29.79
C LEU A 5 -52.43 -21.26 29.25
N LYS A 6 -52.03 -22.22 30.10
CA LYS A 6 -52.07 -23.66 29.78
C LYS A 6 -53.50 -24.20 29.66
N GLU A 7 -54.39 -23.81 30.57
CA GLU A 7 -55.80 -24.21 30.51
C GLU A 7 -56.51 -23.60 29.31
N TYR A 8 -56.17 -22.35 28.95
CA TYR A 8 -56.66 -21.72 27.72
C TYR A 8 -56.17 -22.46 26.47
N PHE A 9 -54.90 -22.86 26.42
CA PHE A 9 -54.34 -23.60 25.28
C PHE A 9 -55.01 -24.97 25.09
N GLU A 10 -55.24 -25.70 26.18
CA GLU A 10 -55.97 -26.98 26.15
C GLU A 10 -57.44 -26.80 25.72
N LEU A 11 -58.09 -25.74 26.21
CA LEU A 11 -59.46 -25.39 25.80
C LEU A 11 -59.54 -25.03 24.31
N TYR A 12 -58.57 -24.26 23.82
CA TYR A 12 -58.46 -23.85 22.41
C TYR A 12 -58.23 -25.07 21.52
N LYS A 13 -57.32 -25.98 21.90
CA LYS A 13 -57.02 -27.19 21.13
C LYS A 13 -58.24 -28.13 21.06
N LYS A 14 -59.00 -28.24 22.15
CA LYS A 14 -60.20 -29.07 22.24
C LYS A 14 -61.40 -28.50 21.46
N ARG A 15 -61.51 -27.17 21.39
CA ARG A 15 -62.61 -26.47 20.70
C ARG A 15 -62.18 -25.77 19.41
N GLN A 16 -61.01 -26.07 18.87
CA GLN A 16 -60.44 -25.37 17.71
C GLN A 16 -61.38 -25.38 16.50
N LYS A 17 -61.97 -26.55 16.19
CA LYS A 17 -62.95 -26.68 15.08
C LYS A 17 -64.29 -25.98 15.34
N GLU A 18 -64.63 -25.74 16.61
CA GLU A 18 -65.85 -25.04 17.03
C GLU A 18 -65.63 -23.52 17.03
N LEU A 19 -64.47 -23.07 17.52
CA LEU A 19 -64.03 -21.68 17.50
C LEU A 19 -63.73 -21.19 16.08
N LEU A 20 -63.15 -22.04 15.22
CA LEU A 20 -62.96 -21.76 13.79
C LEU A 20 -64.25 -21.94 12.97
N ARG A 21 -65.31 -22.55 13.52
CA ARG A 21 -66.65 -22.52 12.90
C ARG A 21 -67.33 -21.19 13.14
N TYR A 22 -67.07 -20.55 14.27
CA TYR A 22 -67.38 -19.14 14.51
C TYR A 22 -66.32 -18.24 13.86
N PHE A 23 -66.21 -18.32 12.53
CA PHE A 23 -65.94 -17.08 11.81
C PHE A 23 -67.19 -16.22 11.95
N PRO A 24 -67.12 -15.03 12.56
CA PRO A 24 -68.16 -14.04 12.29
C PRO A 24 -68.02 -13.71 10.80
N LYS A 25 -68.83 -14.36 9.95
CA LYS A 25 -69.12 -13.86 8.60
C LYS A 25 -69.99 -12.60 8.62
N TYR A 26 -70.26 -12.07 9.81
CA TYR A 26 -70.99 -10.85 10.06
C TYR A 26 -70.33 -10.17 11.25
N THR A 27 -69.85 -8.95 11.05
CA THR A 27 -69.44 -8.03 12.10
C THR A 27 -70.65 -7.77 13.01
N GLY A 28 -70.78 -8.61 14.04
CA GLY A 28 -71.78 -8.48 15.08
C GLY A 28 -71.43 -7.36 16.06
N THR A 29 -71.67 -6.13 15.64
CA THR A 29 -72.06 -5.02 16.52
C THR A 29 -73.03 -4.15 15.72
N ASP A 30 -74.11 -3.68 16.34
CA ASP A 30 -75.03 -2.65 15.79
C ASP A 30 -74.31 -1.39 15.25
N TYR A 31 -73.02 -1.26 15.57
CA TYR A 31 -72.11 -0.21 15.12
C TYR A 31 -71.85 -0.27 13.60
N GLY A 32 -71.74 -1.47 13.01
CA GLY A 32 -71.51 -1.62 11.57
C GLY A 32 -72.70 -1.11 10.74
N TYR A 33 -73.92 -1.43 11.17
CA TYR A 33 -75.14 -0.94 10.51
C TYR A 33 -75.31 0.57 10.71
N THR A 34 -75.12 1.11 11.93
CA THR A 34 -75.31 2.55 12.17
C THR A 34 -74.30 3.43 11.42
N VAL A 35 -73.03 3.03 11.35
CA VAL A 35 -72.00 3.78 10.61
C VAL A 35 -72.15 3.60 9.10
N TYR A 36 -72.43 2.38 8.61
CA TYR A 36 -72.65 2.16 7.18
C TYR A 36 -73.94 2.84 6.70
N MET A 37 -74.96 2.92 7.55
CA MET A 37 -76.19 3.66 7.25
C MET A 37 -75.93 5.16 7.20
N ALA A 38 -75.01 5.72 8.00
CA ALA A 38 -74.62 7.12 7.89
C ALA A 38 -73.98 7.43 6.53
N TRP A 39 -73.07 6.58 6.05
CA TRP A 39 -72.47 6.74 4.72
C TRP A 39 -73.46 6.45 3.59
N ARG A 40 -74.38 5.50 3.79
CA ARG A 40 -75.47 5.23 2.87
C ARG A 40 -76.39 6.43 2.72
N VAL A 41 -76.77 7.09 3.81
CA VAL A 41 -77.59 8.33 3.75
C VAL A 41 -76.86 9.44 3.00
N SER A 42 -75.55 9.60 3.19
CA SER A 42 -74.74 10.54 2.41
C SER A 42 -74.73 10.19 0.92
N LEU A 43 -74.65 8.90 0.58
CA LEU A 43 -74.64 8.44 -0.80
C LEU A 43 -76.02 8.56 -1.47
N ASP A 44 -77.10 8.17 -0.78
CA ASP A 44 -78.49 8.36 -1.20
C ASP A 44 -78.75 9.87 -1.45
N LYS A 45 -78.15 10.75 -0.63
CA LYS A 45 -78.24 12.19 -0.83
C LYS A 45 -77.55 12.63 -2.12
N ILE A 46 -76.36 12.12 -2.42
CA ILE A 46 -75.65 12.39 -3.68
C ILE A 46 -76.45 11.86 -4.87
N GLU A 47 -76.99 10.64 -4.78
CA GLU A 47 -77.85 10.04 -5.83
C GLU A 47 -79.12 10.87 -6.07
N SER A 48 -79.71 11.45 -5.02
CA SER A 48 -80.90 12.29 -5.13
C SER A 48 -80.67 13.63 -5.83
N MET A 49 -79.41 14.09 -5.95
CA MET A 49 -79.08 15.37 -6.59
C MET A 49 -79.22 15.30 -8.12
N GLN A 50 -78.99 14.12 -8.72
CA GLN A 50 -79.16 13.85 -10.17
C GLN A 50 -78.42 14.84 -11.11
N ASP A 51 -77.42 15.55 -10.60
CA ASP A 51 -76.56 16.45 -11.36
C ASP A 51 -75.43 15.69 -12.04
N ALA A 52 -74.84 16.28 -13.10
CA ALA A 52 -73.65 15.72 -13.73
C ALA A 52 -72.51 15.52 -12.71
N ALA A 53 -72.31 16.47 -11.80
CA ALA A 53 -71.29 16.38 -10.76
C ALA A 53 -71.53 15.25 -9.74
N SER A 54 -72.79 14.92 -9.41
CA SER A 54 -73.10 13.80 -8.52
C SER A 54 -72.87 12.46 -9.19
N ASN A 55 -73.20 12.33 -10.47
CA ASN A 55 -72.95 11.09 -11.23
C ASN A 55 -71.44 10.83 -11.36
N HIS A 56 -70.69 11.86 -11.74
CA HIS A 56 -69.23 11.84 -11.80
C HIS A 56 -68.60 11.53 -10.42
N ALA A 57 -69.13 12.10 -9.33
CA ALA A 57 -68.67 11.79 -7.98
C ALA A 57 -68.88 10.31 -7.60
N LEU A 58 -70.04 9.73 -7.91
CA LEU A 58 -70.33 8.33 -7.61
C LEU A 58 -69.46 7.37 -8.43
N GLU A 59 -69.22 7.67 -9.70
CA GLU A 59 -68.33 6.87 -10.55
C GLU A 59 -66.88 6.95 -10.09
N LEU A 60 -66.40 8.16 -9.78
CA LEU A 60 -65.07 8.36 -9.22
C LEU A 60 -64.91 7.57 -7.92
N LEU A 61 -65.92 7.61 -7.03
CA LEU A 61 -65.93 6.82 -5.81
C LEU A 61 -65.83 5.32 -6.10
N ASN A 62 -66.63 4.79 -7.04
CA ASN A 62 -66.60 3.37 -7.42
C ASN A 62 -65.24 2.92 -7.95
N ILE A 63 -64.53 3.78 -8.68
CA ILE A 63 -63.20 3.49 -9.23
C ILE A 63 -62.13 3.54 -8.13
N LEU A 64 -62.13 4.60 -7.32
CA LEU A 64 -61.12 4.85 -6.30
C LEU A 64 -61.07 3.74 -5.23
N CYS A 65 -62.20 3.08 -4.97
CA CYS A 65 -62.27 1.97 -4.01
C CYS A 65 -61.53 0.69 -4.46
N PHE A 66 -60.97 0.66 -5.66
CA PHE A 66 -60.06 -0.40 -6.12
C PHE A 66 -58.58 0.01 -6.06
N TYR A 67 -58.27 1.25 -5.68
CA TYR A 67 -56.90 1.68 -5.37
C TYR A 67 -56.58 1.54 -3.89
N HIS A 68 -55.35 1.87 -3.52
CA HIS A 68 -54.94 1.95 -2.13
C HIS A 68 -55.81 3.00 -1.38
N HIS A 69 -56.07 2.77 -0.10
CA HIS A 69 -56.91 3.66 0.72
C HIS A 69 -56.20 4.96 1.13
N ASP A 70 -54.87 5.03 0.99
CA ASP A 70 -54.08 6.20 1.35
C ASP A 70 -53.27 6.69 0.13
N GLN A 71 -53.16 8.01 0.00
CA GLN A 71 -52.29 8.73 -0.95
C GLN A 71 -52.49 8.39 -2.44
N VAL A 72 -53.74 8.33 -2.91
CA VAL A 72 -54.04 8.16 -4.34
C VAL A 72 -53.81 9.49 -5.09
N PRO A 73 -52.86 9.59 -6.04
CA PRO A 73 -52.54 10.88 -6.67
C PRO A 73 -53.65 11.36 -7.62
N VAL A 74 -54.16 12.58 -7.45
CA VAL A 74 -55.15 13.17 -8.38
C VAL A 74 -54.54 13.36 -9.77
N LYS A 75 -53.23 13.58 -9.85
CA LYS A 75 -52.49 13.70 -11.12
C LYS A 75 -52.67 12.48 -12.03
N MET A 76 -52.89 11.30 -11.45
CA MET A 76 -53.17 10.07 -12.16
C MET A 76 -54.41 10.19 -13.06
N LEU A 77 -55.46 10.88 -12.59
CA LEU A 77 -56.68 11.13 -13.35
C LEU A 77 -56.41 12.06 -14.55
N TYR A 78 -55.65 13.14 -14.33
CA TYR A 78 -55.29 14.09 -15.40
C TYR A 78 -54.39 13.45 -16.47
N ASN A 79 -53.41 12.64 -16.05
CA ASN A 79 -52.54 11.91 -16.97
C ASN A 79 -53.36 10.91 -17.81
N ALA A 80 -54.30 10.19 -17.18
CA ALA A 80 -55.15 9.23 -17.88
C ALA A 80 -56.03 9.91 -18.95
N TRP A 81 -56.46 11.15 -18.75
CA TRP A 81 -57.14 11.95 -19.78
C TRP A 81 -56.22 12.29 -20.95
N HIS A 82 -54.99 12.75 -20.70
CA HIS A 82 -54.06 13.08 -21.79
C HIS A 82 -53.71 11.85 -22.64
N ASN A 83 -53.61 10.70 -22.00
CA ASN A 83 -53.35 9.41 -22.63
C ASN A 83 -54.65 8.68 -23.03
N SER A 84 -55.78 9.40 -23.11
CA SER A 84 -57.09 8.85 -23.50
C SER A 84 -57.22 8.49 -24.99
N LYS A 85 -56.21 8.82 -25.81
CA LYS A 85 -56.17 8.44 -27.23
C LYS A 85 -55.58 7.05 -27.46
N GLU A 86 -54.78 6.57 -26.52
CA GLU A 86 -54.13 5.25 -26.57
C GLU A 86 -54.73 4.41 -25.45
N ASP A 87 -55.46 3.36 -25.79
CA ASP A 87 -55.90 2.37 -24.79
C ASP A 87 -54.94 1.18 -24.86
N PRO A 88 -54.00 1.05 -23.91
CA PRO A 88 -53.01 -0.04 -23.95
C PRO A 88 -53.65 -1.42 -23.74
N LEU A 89 -54.86 -1.48 -23.17
CA LEU A 89 -55.47 -2.74 -22.71
C LEU A 89 -56.81 -3.05 -23.38
N ALA A 90 -57.40 -2.11 -24.13
CA ALA A 90 -58.70 -2.26 -24.81
C ALA A 90 -59.82 -2.78 -23.88
N LEU A 91 -59.80 -2.37 -22.60
CA LEU A 91 -60.61 -2.95 -21.51
C LEU A 91 -61.98 -2.27 -21.31
N ASP A 92 -62.67 -1.88 -22.39
CA ASP A 92 -63.86 -1.02 -22.45
C ASP A 92 -63.57 0.49 -22.32
N SER A 93 -64.46 1.31 -22.90
CA SER A 93 -64.38 2.77 -22.82
C SER A 93 -64.42 3.22 -21.36
N LEU A 94 -63.45 4.04 -20.96
CA LEU A 94 -63.61 4.81 -19.74
C LEU A 94 -64.87 5.67 -19.94
N PHE A 95 -65.87 5.55 -19.07
CA PHE A 95 -66.99 6.49 -19.04
C PHE A 95 -66.55 7.79 -18.35
N TRP A 96 -65.55 8.46 -18.91
CA TRP A 96 -65.17 9.81 -18.50
C TRP A 96 -64.57 10.61 -19.67
N PRO A 97 -63.73 10.07 -20.56
CA PRO A 97 -63.12 10.87 -21.60
C PRO A 97 -64.08 11.35 -22.71
N GLU A 98 -65.08 10.54 -23.05
CA GLU A 98 -65.95 10.78 -24.21
C GLU A 98 -67.02 11.86 -23.98
N ALA A 99 -67.23 12.27 -22.72
CA ALA A 99 -68.26 13.23 -22.32
C ALA A 99 -67.76 14.69 -22.27
N PHE A 100 -66.45 14.95 -22.34
CA PHE A 100 -65.89 16.30 -22.26
C PHE A 100 -65.22 16.71 -23.57
N SER A 101 -65.36 17.97 -23.94
CA SER A 101 -64.74 18.48 -25.18
C SER A 101 -63.35 19.06 -24.93
N ASP A 102 -63.07 19.51 -23.70
CA ASP A 102 -61.80 20.14 -23.31
C ASP A 102 -61.26 19.60 -21.97
N PHE A 103 -59.93 19.64 -21.81
CA PHE A 103 -59.24 19.25 -20.58
C PHE A 103 -59.64 20.12 -19.39
N LEU A 104 -59.95 21.40 -19.61
CA LEU A 104 -60.37 22.28 -18.54
C LEU A 104 -61.72 21.86 -17.95
N GLU A 105 -62.67 21.42 -18.79
CA GLU A 105 -63.96 20.90 -18.35
C GLU A 105 -63.78 19.59 -17.55
N TYR A 106 -62.93 18.70 -18.05
CA TYR A 106 -62.54 17.48 -17.35
C TYR A 106 -61.95 17.79 -15.96
N GLN A 107 -61.00 18.73 -15.90
CA GLN A 107 -60.34 19.12 -14.66
C GLN A 107 -61.33 19.74 -13.66
N GLN A 108 -62.26 20.58 -14.13
CA GLN A 108 -63.30 21.16 -13.29
C GLN A 108 -64.27 20.09 -12.78
N SER A 109 -64.65 19.13 -13.61
CA SER A 109 -65.52 18.02 -13.23
C SER A 109 -64.87 17.12 -12.17
N VAL A 110 -63.60 16.75 -12.35
CA VAL A 110 -62.85 15.97 -11.34
C VAL A 110 -62.76 16.74 -10.02
N ARG A 111 -62.44 18.04 -10.07
CA ARG A 111 -62.38 18.89 -8.86
C ARG A 111 -63.73 19.00 -8.17
N ALA A 112 -64.82 19.18 -8.93
CA ALA A 112 -66.18 19.25 -8.40
C ALA A 112 -66.58 17.92 -7.73
N SER A 113 -66.28 16.80 -8.39
CA SER A 113 -66.55 15.44 -7.90
C SER A 113 -65.79 15.16 -6.59
N VAL A 114 -64.49 15.45 -6.55
CA VAL A 114 -63.66 15.31 -5.35
C VAL A 114 -64.17 16.21 -4.23
N THR A 115 -64.54 17.45 -4.53
CA THR A 115 -65.05 18.40 -3.52
C THR A 115 -66.38 17.94 -2.95
N LEU A 116 -67.27 17.39 -3.79
CA LEU A 116 -68.55 16.84 -3.37
C LEU A 116 -68.35 15.63 -2.44
N LEU A 117 -67.53 14.66 -2.83
CA LEU A 117 -67.23 13.49 -1.99
C LEU A 117 -66.56 13.89 -0.66
N ALA A 118 -65.67 14.88 -0.69
CA ALA A 118 -65.02 15.40 0.51
C ALA A 118 -66.00 16.12 1.44
N SER A 119 -67.00 16.82 0.89
CA SER A 119 -68.03 17.50 1.69
C SER A 119 -68.87 16.53 2.53
N PHE A 120 -69.06 15.29 2.05
CA PHE A 120 -69.72 14.21 2.78
C PHE A 120 -68.75 13.35 3.62
N SER A 121 -67.48 13.76 3.72
CA SER A 121 -66.42 13.03 4.45
C SER A 121 -66.23 11.58 3.98
N LEU A 122 -66.56 11.28 2.71
CA LEU A 122 -66.33 9.97 2.10
C LEU A 122 -64.87 9.81 1.65
N ILE A 123 -64.23 10.92 1.31
CA ILE A 123 -62.79 11.01 1.00
C ILE A 123 -62.17 12.19 1.73
N THR A 124 -60.87 12.11 1.98
CA THR A 124 -60.04 13.23 2.42
C THR A 124 -59.14 13.67 1.28
N ARG A 125 -58.92 14.99 1.18
CA ARG A 125 -58.00 15.59 0.22
C ARG A 125 -56.83 16.16 0.98
N ASP A 126 -55.64 15.66 0.70
CA ASP A 126 -54.42 16.18 1.32
C ASP A 126 -53.90 17.40 0.55
N SER A 127 -53.00 18.16 1.19
CA SER A 127 -52.33 19.34 0.60
C SER A 127 -51.60 19.02 -0.70
N ASP A 128 -51.14 17.77 -0.84
CA ASP A 128 -50.21 17.34 -1.88
C ASP A 128 -50.92 16.80 -3.13
N ALA A 129 -52.21 17.14 -3.28
CA ALA A 129 -53.08 16.68 -4.36
C ALA A 129 -53.24 15.15 -4.42
N SER A 130 -53.20 14.49 -3.25
CA SER A 130 -53.62 13.10 -3.06
C SER A 130 -55.03 12.99 -2.47
N LEU A 131 -55.68 11.87 -2.75
CA LEU A 131 -56.97 11.45 -2.20
C LEU A 131 -56.75 10.26 -1.28
N SER A 132 -57.37 10.31 -0.11
CA SER A 132 -57.30 9.24 0.87
C SER A 132 -58.70 8.90 1.37
N PHE A 133 -58.87 7.67 1.86
CA PHE A 133 -60.08 7.11 2.41
C PHE A 133 -59.82 6.71 3.85
N HIS A 134 -60.84 6.86 4.68
CA HIS A 134 -60.85 6.09 5.91
C HIS A 134 -60.97 4.59 5.54
N PRO A 135 -60.15 3.67 6.11
CA PRO A 135 -60.16 2.25 5.73
C PRO A 135 -61.54 1.60 5.74
N LEU A 136 -62.37 1.93 6.75
CA LEU A 136 -63.75 1.42 6.83
C LEU A 136 -64.67 1.95 5.72
N VAL A 137 -64.47 3.19 5.25
CA VAL A 137 -65.23 3.74 4.11
C VAL A 137 -64.78 3.06 2.82
N HIS A 138 -63.47 2.79 2.69
CA HIS A 138 -62.90 2.07 1.55
C HIS A 138 -63.44 0.65 1.43
N ASP A 139 -63.53 -0.10 2.53
CA ASP A 139 -64.16 -1.43 2.58
C ASP A 139 -65.65 -1.36 2.26
N TRP A 140 -66.38 -0.47 2.93
CA TRP A 140 -67.81 -0.29 2.72
C TRP A 140 -68.17 0.02 1.26
N CYS A 141 -67.37 0.86 0.60
CA CYS A 141 -67.63 1.20 -0.80
C CYS A 141 -67.54 0.00 -1.73
N ARG A 142 -66.70 -1.00 -1.44
CA ARG A 142 -66.68 -2.26 -2.18
C ARG A 142 -67.88 -3.14 -1.84
N ASP A 143 -68.16 -3.27 -0.55
CA ASP A 143 -69.19 -4.17 -0.02
C ASP A 143 -70.61 -3.80 -0.48
N ARG A 144 -70.88 -2.52 -0.77
CA ARG A 144 -72.18 -2.07 -1.29
C ARG A 144 -72.43 -2.42 -2.76
N MET A 145 -71.38 -2.75 -3.52
CA MET A 145 -71.49 -3.02 -4.96
C MET A 145 -71.76 -4.50 -5.23
N SER A 146 -72.59 -4.80 -6.24
CA SER A 146 -72.77 -6.17 -6.73
C SER A 146 -71.48 -6.71 -7.34
N GLU A 147 -71.32 -8.03 -7.42
CA GLU A 147 -70.11 -8.64 -8.03
C GLU A 147 -69.88 -8.15 -9.48
N VAL A 148 -70.97 -7.90 -10.22
CA VAL A 148 -70.92 -7.38 -11.61
C VAL A 148 -70.40 -5.94 -11.62
N ASP A 149 -70.91 -5.08 -10.73
CA ASP A 149 -70.49 -3.67 -10.63
C ASP A 149 -69.05 -3.55 -10.12
N GLN A 150 -68.65 -4.44 -9.21
CA GLN A 150 -67.26 -4.53 -8.76
C GLN A 150 -66.34 -4.91 -9.91
N GLN A 151 -66.72 -5.87 -10.75
CA GLN A 151 -65.90 -6.27 -11.90
C GLN A 151 -65.77 -5.13 -12.91
N SER A 152 -66.86 -4.43 -13.23
CA SER A 152 -66.86 -3.27 -14.13
C SER A 152 -65.99 -2.14 -13.58
N SER A 153 -66.15 -1.79 -12.30
CA SER A 153 -65.40 -0.71 -11.66
C SER A 153 -63.91 -1.06 -11.49
N ARG A 154 -63.57 -2.33 -11.26
CA ARG A 154 -62.18 -2.81 -11.26
C ARG A 154 -61.53 -2.69 -12.63
N ARG A 155 -62.22 -3.07 -13.71
CA ARG A 155 -61.70 -2.92 -15.08
C ARG A 155 -61.41 -1.45 -15.40
N ARG A 156 -62.33 -0.55 -15.07
CA ARG A 156 -62.15 0.90 -15.22
C ARG A 156 -60.97 1.44 -14.39
N ALA A 157 -60.80 0.98 -13.16
CA ALA A 157 -59.67 1.36 -12.32
C ALA A 157 -58.32 0.91 -12.90
N VAL A 158 -58.24 -0.31 -13.43
CA VAL A 158 -57.02 -0.81 -14.10
C VAL A 158 -56.75 -0.04 -15.39
N SER A 159 -57.77 0.21 -16.20
CA SER A 159 -57.65 0.99 -17.44
C SER A 159 -57.15 2.41 -17.15
N LEU A 160 -57.71 3.08 -16.14
CA LEU A 160 -57.26 4.41 -15.72
C LEU A 160 -55.80 4.41 -15.25
N LEU A 161 -55.38 3.42 -14.46
CA LEU A 161 -53.98 3.28 -14.04
C LEU A 161 -53.05 3.10 -15.24
N ALA A 162 -53.39 2.19 -16.15
CA ALA A 162 -52.56 1.88 -17.31
C ALA A 162 -52.31 3.11 -18.19
N ARG A 163 -53.31 4.00 -18.31
CA ARG A 163 -53.22 5.27 -19.04
C ARG A 163 -52.53 6.37 -18.27
N SER A 164 -52.55 6.33 -16.95
CA SER A 164 -51.89 7.36 -16.13
C SER A 164 -50.36 7.31 -16.19
N VAL A 165 -49.81 6.17 -16.59
CA VAL A 165 -48.37 5.95 -16.78
C VAL A 165 -47.97 6.46 -18.15
N ASP A 166 -47.06 7.43 -18.18
CA ASP A 166 -46.40 7.88 -19.40
C ASP A 166 -45.30 6.88 -19.76
N TRP A 167 -45.64 5.89 -20.57
CA TRP A 167 -44.71 4.84 -21.00
C TRP A 167 -43.57 5.39 -21.87
N GLU A 168 -43.84 6.43 -22.67
CA GLU A 168 -42.82 7.07 -23.51
C GLU A 168 -41.78 7.82 -22.68
N GLU A 169 -42.23 8.56 -21.67
CA GLU A 169 -41.32 9.26 -20.77
C GLU A 169 -40.48 8.27 -19.94
N GLN A 170 -41.07 7.18 -19.47
CA GLN A 170 -40.34 6.14 -18.73
C GLN A 170 -39.31 5.43 -19.61
N GLU A 171 -39.66 5.08 -20.85
CA GLU A 171 -38.71 4.51 -21.79
C GLU A 171 -37.59 5.49 -22.15
N ARG A 172 -37.92 6.77 -22.37
CA ARG A 172 -36.92 7.81 -22.65
C ARG A 172 -35.94 7.96 -21.48
N ARG A 173 -36.43 8.02 -20.24
CA ARG A 173 -35.57 8.08 -19.04
C ARG A 173 -34.68 6.86 -18.93
N ALA A 174 -35.22 5.67 -19.15
CA ALA A 174 -34.44 4.43 -19.12
C ALA A 174 -33.36 4.40 -20.22
N ARG A 175 -33.66 4.89 -21.43
CA ARG A 175 -32.70 5.01 -22.54
C ARG A 175 -31.61 6.03 -22.20
N GLU A 176 -31.97 7.20 -21.70
CA GLU A 176 -31.01 8.24 -21.28
C GLU A 176 -30.09 7.75 -20.16
N GLU A 177 -30.61 7.01 -19.18
CA GLU A 177 -29.81 6.41 -18.11
C GLU A 177 -28.83 5.36 -18.67
N GLN A 178 -29.29 4.49 -19.57
CA GLN A 178 -28.42 3.52 -20.24
C GLN A 178 -27.34 4.18 -21.09
N GLU A 179 -27.68 5.24 -21.84
CA GLU A 179 -26.70 6.01 -22.60
C GLU A 179 -25.69 6.72 -21.69
N SER A 180 -26.14 7.28 -20.57
CA SER A 180 -25.27 7.93 -19.59
C SER A 180 -24.28 6.94 -19.00
N LEU A 181 -24.76 5.76 -18.58
CA LEU A 181 -23.91 4.70 -18.06
C LEU A 181 -22.90 4.21 -19.11
N ALA A 182 -23.34 4.02 -20.36
CA ALA A 182 -22.45 3.63 -21.45
C ALA A 182 -21.37 4.70 -21.74
N ARG A 183 -21.73 5.99 -21.68
CA ARG A 183 -20.78 7.10 -21.82
C ARG A 183 -19.79 7.12 -20.66
N GLU A 184 -20.24 7.00 -19.42
CA GLU A 184 -19.37 6.92 -18.25
C GLU A 184 -18.41 5.72 -18.31
N GLU A 185 -18.89 4.56 -18.76
CA GLU A 185 -18.03 3.38 -18.94
C GLU A 185 -16.99 3.60 -20.04
N GLN A 186 -17.40 4.21 -21.16
CA GLN A 186 -16.49 4.55 -22.25
C GLN A 186 -15.45 5.59 -21.80
N GLU A 187 -15.85 6.61 -21.06
CA GLU A 187 -14.95 7.60 -20.47
C GLU A 187 -13.95 6.95 -19.51
N ARG A 188 -14.43 6.11 -18.57
CA ARG A 188 -13.57 5.34 -17.66
C ARG A 188 -12.59 4.44 -18.41
N PHE A 189 -13.02 3.81 -19.49
CA PHE A 189 -12.15 3.00 -20.33
C PHE A 189 -11.06 3.86 -20.98
N THR A 190 -11.43 5.01 -21.57
CA THR A 190 -10.45 5.92 -22.18
C THR A 190 -9.50 6.53 -21.15
N GLU A 191 -9.97 6.85 -19.95
CA GLU A 191 -9.16 7.37 -18.86
C GLU A 191 -8.17 6.30 -18.37
N ARG A 192 -8.62 5.06 -18.16
CA ARG A 192 -7.74 3.93 -17.83
C ARG A 192 -6.68 3.70 -18.90
N ALA A 193 -7.03 3.81 -20.18
CA ALA A 193 -6.08 3.68 -21.28
C ALA A 193 -5.03 4.81 -21.25
N ARG A 194 -5.44 6.06 -20.98
CA ARG A 194 -4.52 7.19 -20.82
C ARG A 194 -3.58 7.02 -19.63
N LEU A 195 -4.11 6.59 -18.48
CA LEU A 195 -3.31 6.33 -17.28
C LEU A 195 -2.31 5.19 -17.51
N ALA A 196 -2.73 4.10 -18.16
CA ALA A 196 -1.83 3.00 -18.51
C ALA A 196 -0.69 3.46 -19.43
N GLU A 197 -0.97 4.33 -20.40
CA GLU A 197 0.06 4.91 -21.27
C GLU A 197 1.01 5.84 -20.50
N GLN A 198 0.49 6.66 -19.57
CA GLN A 198 1.32 7.50 -18.69
C GLN A 198 2.23 6.66 -17.79
N GLU A 199 1.70 5.63 -17.15
CA GLU A 199 2.49 4.70 -16.32
C GLU A 199 3.57 4.01 -17.15
N LYS A 200 3.26 3.60 -18.38
CA LYS A 200 4.24 2.99 -19.28
C LYS A 200 5.37 3.95 -19.61
N GLN A 201 5.05 5.20 -19.96
CA GLN A 201 6.05 6.24 -20.22
C GLN A 201 6.90 6.53 -18.99
N GLU A 202 6.31 6.54 -17.80
CA GLU A 202 7.06 6.75 -16.56
C GLU A 202 8.00 5.57 -16.27
N ARG A 203 7.54 4.33 -16.44
CA ARG A 203 8.39 3.13 -16.30
C ARG A 203 9.56 3.17 -17.29
N GLU A 204 9.31 3.51 -18.56
CA GLU A 204 10.36 3.65 -19.57
C GLU A 204 11.39 4.73 -19.19
N ARG A 205 10.93 5.88 -18.66
CA ARG A 205 11.82 6.94 -18.15
C ARG A 205 12.65 6.47 -16.95
N GLN A 206 12.03 5.77 -15.99
CA GLN A 206 12.72 5.23 -14.83
C GLN A 206 13.76 4.19 -15.24
N ASP A 207 13.44 3.33 -16.21
CA ASP A 207 14.38 2.34 -16.73
C ASP A 207 15.55 3.01 -17.49
N GLN A 208 15.29 4.05 -18.28
CA GLN A 208 16.34 4.85 -18.92
C GLN A 208 17.27 5.49 -17.88
N GLN A 209 16.70 6.12 -16.84
CA GLN A 209 17.49 6.70 -15.75
C GLN A 209 18.30 5.64 -15.00
N ARG A 210 17.71 4.46 -14.74
CA ARG A 210 18.40 3.33 -14.11
C ARG A 210 19.59 2.87 -14.95
N GLN A 211 19.40 2.70 -16.26
CA GLN A 211 20.47 2.30 -17.17
C GLN A 211 21.59 3.34 -17.25
N GLU A 212 21.24 4.62 -17.28
CA GLU A 212 22.23 5.70 -17.26
C GLU A 212 23.01 5.72 -15.95
N TRP A 213 22.33 5.56 -14.81
CA TRP A 213 22.98 5.45 -13.50
C TRP A 213 23.92 4.25 -13.42
N GLU A 214 23.47 3.06 -13.85
CA GLU A 214 24.30 1.85 -13.90
C GLU A 214 25.52 2.02 -14.81
N ARG A 215 25.37 2.71 -15.94
CA ARG A 215 26.47 3.02 -16.85
C ARG A 215 27.50 3.93 -16.19
N LEU A 216 27.05 5.00 -15.55
CA LEU A 216 27.93 5.94 -14.84
C LEU A 216 28.65 5.25 -13.67
N GLU A 217 27.96 4.39 -12.93
CA GLU A 217 28.56 3.65 -11.83
C GLU A 217 29.59 2.63 -12.33
N ARG A 218 29.32 1.92 -13.43
CA ARG A 218 30.31 1.04 -14.08
C ARG A 218 31.55 1.81 -14.53
N GLU A 219 31.37 3.01 -15.11
CA GLU A 219 32.50 3.86 -15.52
C GLU A 219 33.33 4.32 -14.30
N ARG A 220 32.65 4.68 -13.20
CA ARG A 220 33.30 5.06 -11.95
C ARG A 220 34.11 3.90 -11.37
N LEU A 221 33.52 2.72 -11.26
CA LEU A 221 34.19 1.52 -10.79
C LEU A 221 35.38 1.15 -11.68
N ALA A 222 35.27 1.28 -13.01
CA ALA A 222 36.37 1.03 -13.92
C ALA A 222 37.54 2.00 -13.69
N LYS A 223 37.27 3.30 -13.48
CA LYS A 223 38.29 4.29 -13.13
C LYS A 223 38.95 4.01 -11.79
N GLU A 224 38.19 3.52 -10.81
CA GLU A 224 38.73 3.14 -9.50
C GLU A 224 39.63 1.90 -9.61
N GLN A 225 39.21 0.87 -10.35
CA GLN A 225 40.04 -0.30 -10.65
C GLN A 225 41.33 0.09 -11.37
N GLU A 226 41.28 0.98 -12.36
CA GLU A 226 42.48 1.48 -13.06
C GLU A 226 43.44 2.18 -12.09
N ARG A 227 42.93 2.98 -11.15
CA ARG A 227 43.75 3.64 -10.12
C ARG A 227 44.42 2.64 -9.19
N LEU A 228 43.67 1.63 -8.72
CA LEU A 228 44.20 0.57 -7.86
C LEU A 228 45.31 -0.23 -8.57
N VAL A 229 45.13 -0.56 -9.85
CA VAL A 229 46.16 -1.23 -10.65
C VAL A 229 47.43 -0.37 -10.75
N LYS A 230 47.29 0.93 -11.04
CA LYS A 230 48.44 1.86 -11.07
C LYS A 230 49.16 1.98 -9.73
N GLU A 231 48.42 1.92 -8.62
CA GLU A 231 48.99 1.93 -7.28
C GLU A 231 49.75 0.63 -6.97
N GLN A 232 49.18 -0.52 -7.30
CA GLN A 232 49.85 -1.81 -7.19
C GLN A 232 51.14 -1.86 -8.02
N GLU A 233 51.12 -1.37 -9.27
CA GLU A 233 52.32 -1.27 -10.09
C GLU A 233 53.42 -0.40 -9.46
N ARG A 234 53.05 0.70 -8.80
CA ARG A 234 54.00 1.56 -8.09
C ARG A 234 54.61 0.85 -6.88
N LEU A 235 53.79 0.16 -6.08
CA LEU A 235 54.24 -0.61 -4.94
C LEU A 235 55.20 -1.74 -5.35
N VAL A 236 54.92 -2.44 -6.45
CA VAL A 236 55.82 -3.47 -7.00
C VAL A 236 57.17 -2.86 -7.39
N LYS A 237 57.17 -1.72 -8.10
CA LYS A 237 58.42 -1.02 -8.45
C LYS A 237 59.21 -0.56 -7.23
N GLU A 238 58.54 -0.16 -6.16
CA GLU A 238 59.18 0.22 -4.90
C GLU A 238 59.79 -1.00 -4.19
N GLN A 239 59.07 -2.12 -4.12
CA GLN A 239 59.60 -3.39 -3.60
C GLN A 239 60.82 -3.86 -4.39
N GLU A 240 60.80 -3.82 -5.72
CA GLU A 240 61.96 -4.16 -6.54
C GLU A 240 63.19 -3.30 -6.24
N ARG A 241 62.99 -2.00 -5.97
CA ARG A 241 64.08 -1.09 -5.59
C ARG A 241 64.65 -1.46 -4.23
N LEU A 242 63.79 -1.74 -3.24
CA LEU A 242 64.20 -2.17 -1.91
C LEU A 242 64.99 -3.49 -1.95
N VAL A 243 64.57 -4.46 -2.77
CA VAL A 243 65.31 -5.71 -2.97
C VAL A 243 66.70 -5.44 -3.55
N LYS A 244 66.81 -4.59 -4.57
CA LYS A 244 68.12 -4.20 -5.15
C LYS A 244 69.02 -3.49 -4.14
N GLU A 245 68.45 -2.69 -3.26
CA GLU A 245 69.19 -2.02 -2.19
C GLU A 245 69.69 -3.01 -1.14
N GLN A 246 68.83 -3.95 -0.70
CA GLN A 246 69.22 -5.04 0.19
C GLN A 246 70.34 -5.90 -0.41
N GLU A 247 70.27 -6.27 -1.70
CA GLU A 247 71.33 -7.00 -2.38
C GLU A 247 72.67 -6.24 -2.38
N ARG A 248 72.65 -4.91 -2.54
CA ARG A 248 73.85 -4.07 -2.47
C ARG A 248 74.44 -4.06 -1.07
N LEU A 249 73.60 -3.89 -0.05
CA LEU A 249 74.02 -3.92 1.35
C LEU A 249 74.65 -5.27 1.72
N VAL A 250 74.08 -6.39 1.25
CA VAL A 250 74.67 -7.73 1.46
C VAL A 250 76.05 -7.83 0.81
N LYS A 251 76.21 -7.38 -0.43
CA LYS A 251 77.52 -7.36 -1.12
C LYS A 251 78.54 -6.49 -0.40
N GLU A 252 78.12 -5.36 0.18
CA GLU A 252 78.98 -4.49 0.97
C GLU A 252 79.40 -5.16 2.29
N GLN A 253 78.46 -5.79 3.00
CA GLN A 253 78.77 -6.59 4.18
C GLN A 253 79.75 -7.72 3.88
N GLU A 254 79.58 -8.46 2.78
CA GLU A 254 80.54 -9.49 2.36
C GLU A 254 81.95 -8.94 2.10
N ARG A 255 82.05 -7.74 1.53
CA ARG A 255 83.35 -7.08 1.31
C ARG A 255 84.01 -6.69 2.63
N LEU A 256 83.24 -6.10 3.54
CA LEU A 256 83.72 -5.73 4.88
C LEU A 256 84.21 -6.96 5.65
N VAL A 257 83.50 -8.09 5.58
CA VAL A 257 83.95 -9.36 6.19
C VAL A 257 85.28 -9.84 5.58
N LYS A 258 85.41 -9.81 4.25
CA LYS A 258 86.68 -10.18 3.59
C LYS A 258 87.84 -9.24 3.96
N GLU A 259 87.57 -7.96 4.16
CA GLU A 259 88.56 -6.99 4.60
C GLU A 259 88.98 -7.26 6.06
N GLN A 260 88.02 -7.51 6.95
CA GLN A 260 88.30 -7.91 8.34
C GLN A 260 89.14 -9.19 8.40
N GLU A 261 88.82 -10.21 7.60
CA GLU A 261 89.63 -11.44 7.52
C GLU A 261 91.08 -11.17 7.07
N ARG A 262 91.29 -10.23 6.14
CA ARG A 262 92.64 -9.84 5.69
C ARG A 262 93.41 -9.13 6.80
N LEU A 263 92.76 -8.18 7.48
CA LEU A 263 93.35 -7.47 8.61
C LEU A 263 93.76 -8.42 9.74
N VAL A 264 92.91 -9.42 10.06
CA VAL A 264 93.25 -10.47 11.04
C VAL A 264 94.49 -11.26 10.60
N LYS A 265 94.56 -11.70 9.33
CA LYS A 265 95.74 -12.40 8.80
C LYS A 265 97.00 -11.55 8.83
N GLU A 266 96.89 -10.24 8.60
CA GLU A 266 98.01 -9.31 8.69
C GLU A 266 98.47 -9.13 10.14
N GLN A 267 97.55 -8.96 11.08
CA GLN A 267 97.86 -8.92 12.51
C GLN A 267 98.56 -10.21 12.98
N GLU A 268 98.08 -11.38 12.57
CA GLU A 268 98.75 -12.66 12.87
C GLU A 268 100.19 -12.72 12.34
N ARG A 269 100.45 -12.17 11.15
CA ARG A 269 101.81 -12.10 10.58
C ARG A 269 102.70 -11.16 11.37
N LEU A 270 102.21 -9.98 11.73
CA LEU A 270 102.94 -9.01 12.54
C LEU A 270 103.29 -9.60 13.92
N VAL A 271 102.38 -10.34 14.55
CA VAL A 271 102.65 -11.04 15.82
C VAL A 271 103.77 -12.06 15.64
N LYS A 272 103.73 -12.89 14.58
CA LYS A 272 104.81 -13.86 14.28
C LYS A 272 106.15 -13.18 14.03
N GLU A 273 106.16 -12.01 13.38
CA GLU A 273 107.38 -11.24 13.16
C GLU A 273 107.93 -10.65 14.45
N GLN A 274 107.09 -10.08 15.30
CA GLN A 274 107.47 -9.62 16.64
C GLN A 274 108.06 -10.77 17.48
N GLU A 275 107.44 -11.96 17.48
CA GLU A 275 108.00 -13.14 18.16
C GLU A 275 109.40 -13.52 17.66
N ARG A 276 109.66 -13.40 16.35
CA ARG A 276 110.98 -13.67 15.77
C ARG A 276 112.00 -12.63 16.20
N LEU A 277 111.64 -11.35 16.16
CA LEU A 277 112.51 -10.25 16.61
C LEU A 277 112.87 -10.39 18.09
N VAL A 278 111.91 -10.79 18.94
CA VAL A 278 112.18 -11.07 20.37
C VAL A 278 113.19 -12.22 20.52
N LYS A 279 113.01 -13.32 19.78
CA LYS A 279 113.97 -14.45 19.79
C LYS A 279 115.37 -14.04 19.31
N GLU A 280 115.45 -13.13 18.34
CA GLU A 280 116.73 -12.60 17.84
C GLU A 280 117.40 -11.70 18.87
N GLN A 281 116.66 -10.79 19.50
CA GLN A 281 117.15 -9.97 20.62
C GLN A 281 117.67 -10.84 21.76
N GLU A 282 116.94 -11.89 22.15
CA GLU A 282 117.41 -12.85 23.17
C GLU A 282 118.74 -13.52 22.79
N ARG A 283 118.95 -13.84 21.50
CA ARG A 283 120.21 -14.42 21.01
C ARG A 283 121.34 -13.40 21.07
N LEU A 284 121.10 -12.17 20.62
CA LEU A 284 122.08 -11.09 20.67
C LEU A 284 122.50 -10.77 22.11
N VAL A 285 121.56 -10.77 23.06
CA VAL A 285 121.87 -10.61 24.49
C VAL A 285 122.78 -11.74 24.98
N LYS A 286 122.45 -13.00 24.65
CA LYS A 286 123.31 -14.15 25.00
C LYS A 286 124.71 -14.06 24.38
N GLU A 287 124.84 -13.52 23.18
CA GLU A 287 126.12 -13.31 22.52
C GLU A 287 126.92 -12.19 23.19
N GLN A 288 126.29 -11.05 23.51
CA GLN A 288 126.90 -9.98 24.30
C GLN A 288 127.38 -10.49 25.66
N GLU A 289 126.58 -11.28 26.37
CA GLU A 289 127.01 -11.91 27.64
C GLU A 289 128.25 -12.79 27.47
N ARG A 290 128.36 -13.53 26.35
CA ARG A 290 129.55 -14.34 26.05
C ARG A 290 130.77 -13.47 25.76
N LEU A 291 130.61 -12.42 24.94
CA LEU A 291 131.67 -11.46 24.64
C LEU A 291 132.16 -10.75 25.90
N VAL A 292 131.27 -10.35 26.81
CA VAL A 292 131.64 -9.79 28.12
C VAL A 292 132.46 -10.79 28.93
N LYS A 293 132.01 -12.06 29.02
CA LYS A 293 132.79 -13.12 29.69
C LYS A 293 134.17 -13.33 29.06
N GLU A 294 134.28 -13.21 27.75
CA GLU A 294 135.55 -13.31 27.02
C GLU A 294 136.45 -12.10 27.29
N GLN A 295 135.91 -10.89 27.27
CA GLN A 295 136.63 -9.68 27.67
C GLN A 295 137.11 -9.77 29.12
N GLU A 296 136.29 -10.23 30.05
CA GLU A 296 136.70 -10.47 31.45
C GLU A 296 137.87 -11.47 31.54
N ARG A 297 137.87 -12.53 30.72
CA ARG A 297 138.98 -13.48 30.65
C ARG A 297 140.25 -12.82 30.10
N LEU A 298 140.13 -12.06 29.02
CA LEU A 298 141.25 -11.32 28.43
C LEU A 298 141.81 -10.28 29.40
N VAL A 299 140.97 -9.57 30.16
CA VAL A 299 141.41 -8.65 31.22
C VAL A 299 142.14 -9.42 32.31
N LYS A 300 141.62 -10.55 32.78
CA LYS A 300 142.33 -11.42 33.74
C LYS A 300 143.66 -11.92 33.21
N GLU A 301 143.75 -12.20 31.91
CA GLU A 301 144.99 -12.59 31.24
C GLU A 301 145.97 -11.42 31.14
N GLN A 302 145.51 -10.22 30.77
CA GLN A 302 146.31 -9.00 30.79
C GLN A 302 146.78 -8.67 32.21
N GLU A 303 145.95 -8.78 33.23
CA GLU A 303 146.35 -8.61 34.64
C GLU A 303 147.42 -9.62 35.05
N ARG A 304 147.32 -10.88 34.57
CA ARG A 304 148.38 -11.89 34.79
C ARG A 304 149.67 -11.50 34.07
N LEU A 305 149.59 -11.07 32.82
CA LEU A 305 150.75 -10.61 32.04
C LEU A 305 151.38 -9.37 32.65
N VAL A 306 150.60 -8.42 33.17
CA VAL A 306 151.08 -7.25 33.91
C VAL A 306 151.75 -7.68 35.21
N LYS A 307 151.14 -8.57 36.00
CA LYS A 307 151.80 -9.15 37.19
C LYS A 307 153.09 -9.89 36.84
N GLU A 308 153.16 -10.54 35.68
CA GLU A 308 154.37 -11.17 35.18
C GLU A 308 155.42 -10.13 34.74
N GLN A 309 155.01 -9.05 34.08
CA GLN A 309 155.88 -7.91 33.74
C GLN A 309 156.37 -7.16 34.99
N GLU A 310 155.53 -6.96 36.00
CA GLU A 310 155.91 -6.39 37.30
C GLU A 310 156.88 -7.30 38.05
N ARG A 311 156.68 -8.63 38.02
CA ARG A 311 157.70 -9.58 38.52
C ARG A 311 159.02 -9.45 37.76
N ARG A 312 158.98 -9.37 36.42
CA ARG A 312 160.18 -9.20 35.60
C ARG A 312 160.86 -7.85 35.81
N ALA A 313 160.10 -6.78 36.07
CA ALA A 313 160.62 -5.46 36.42
C ALA A 313 161.28 -5.46 37.81
N MET A 314 160.66 -6.09 38.81
CA MET A 314 161.27 -6.27 40.13
C MET A 314 162.49 -7.20 40.11
N GLU A 315 162.51 -8.21 39.23
CA GLU A 315 163.69 -9.04 39.00
C GLU A 315 164.80 -8.30 38.21
N GLY A 316 164.45 -7.32 37.39
CA GLY A 316 165.37 -6.45 36.67
C GLY A 316 166.09 -5.45 37.58
N GLU A 317 165.38 -4.82 38.51
CA GLU A 317 165.96 -3.82 39.41
C GLU A 317 166.91 -4.43 40.47
N SER A 318 166.77 -5.72 40.80
CA SER A 318 167.67 -6.39 41.75
C SER A 318 169.08 -6.72 41.21
N LYS A 319 169.36 -6.56 39.91
CA LYS A 319 170.65 -6.99 39.32
C LYS A 319 171.66 -5.88 39.00
N GLN A 320 171.45 -4.64 39.46
CA GLN A 320 172.44 -3.56 39.28
C GLN A 320 173.14 -3.08 40.57
N ILE A 321 173.02 -3.79 41.70
CA ILE A 321 173.74 -3.42 42.95
C ILE A 321 175.04 -4.23 43.21
N LYS A 322 175.44 -5.20 42.37
CA LYS A 322 176.75 -5.86 42.52
C LYS A 322 177.40 -6.29 41.20
N ALA A 323 178.16 -5.37 40.59
CA ALA A 323 179.54 -5.57 40.11
C ALA A 323 180.02 -4.28 39.44
#